data_AF-X0BFR2-F1
#
_entry.id   AF-X0BFR2-F1
#
_cell.length_a   1.000
_cell.length_b   1.000
_cell.length_c   1.000
_cell.angle_alpha   90.00
_cell.angle_beta   90.00
_cell.angle_gamma   90.00
#
_symmetry.space_group_name_H-M   'P 1'
#
loop_
_entity.id
_entity.type
_entity.pdbx_description
1 polymer ?
#
loop_
_entity_poly.entity_id
_entity_poly.type
_entity_poly.pdbx_seq_one_letter_code
_entity_poly.pdbx_strand_id
1 'polypeptide(L)'
;MAKSIKDNLNGNSKILVTTGGGAYLDNSLLDAYFTCDSLDVLAFHAYGVADLTTSRLQPFVDKAKKAGKKLIIQEWGVCYTDAENNNCNGGSPVPASTRDGNIKKWAANIDAAGIPWFYWQILPNADPHQGWDYEVGISDANWDALKAAALASGKAESSFDFSPYLL
;
A
#
# COMPACT_ATOMS: atom_id res chain seq x y z
N MET A 1 7.47 -9.57 20.05
CA MET A 1 8.44 -8.84 19.20
C MET A 1 8.23 -7.34 19.26
N ALA A 2 7.05 -6.79 18.90
CA ALA A 2 6.79 -5.33 18.93
C ALA A 2 7.10 -4.68 20.31
N LYS A 3 6.71 -5.33 21.41
CA LYS A 3 7.06 -4.87 22.77
C LYS A 3 8.57 -4.71 22.97
N SER A 4 9.36 -5.67 22.50
CA SER A 4 10.82 -5.61 22.61
C SER A 4 11.39 -4.42 21.83
N ILE A 5 10.82 -4.06 20.67
CA ILE A 5 11.20 -2.85 19.93
C ILE A 5 10.90 -1.61 20.76
N LYS A 6 9.66 -1.49 21.29
CA LYS A 6 9.27 -0.36 22.16
C LYS A 6 10.17 -0.21 23.38
N ASP A 7 10.50 -1.32 24.05
CA ASP A 7 11.38 -1.31 25.22
C ASP A 7 12.79 -0.77 24.86
N ASN A 8 13.31 -1.10 23.66
CA ASN A 8 14.59 -0.60 23.17
C ASN A 8 14.56 0.84 22.65
N LEU A 9 13.38 1.38 22.32
CA LEU A 9 13.22 2.80 21.99
C LEU A 9 13.31 3.71 23.23
N ASN A 10 13.35 3.15 24.45
CA ASN A 10 13.54 3.87 25.71
C ASN A 10 12.62 5.11 25.86
N GLY A 11 11.34 4.95 25.52
CA GLY A 11 10.35 6.03 25.59
C GLY A 11 10.38 7.03 24.43
N ASN A 12 11.23 6.85 23.43
CA ASN A 12 11.21 7.68 22.22
C ASN A 12 9.93 7.46 21.41
N SER A 13 8.99 8.39 21.52
CA SER A 13 7.72 8.37 20.81
C SER A 13 7.79 8.92 19.38
N LYS A 14 8.95 9.42 18.93
CA LYS A 14 9.14 9.92 17.55
C LYS A 14 9.41 8.81 16.54
N ILE A 15 9.63 7.58 17.00
CA ILE A 15 9.82 6.40 16.14
C ILE A 15 8.60 5.50 16.28
N LEU A 16 7.87 5.34 15.18
CA LEU A 16 6.70 4.48 15.10
C LEU A 16 7.11 3.01 14.93
N VAL A 17 6.43 2.13 15.63
CA VAL A 17 6.53 0.67 15.48
C VAL A 17 5.38 0.21 14.61
N THR A 18 5.73 -0.43 13.49
CA THR A 18 4.76 -0.87 12.48
C THR A 18 4.75 -2.39 12.34
N THR A 19 3.62 -2.96 11.93
CA THR A 19 3.59 -4.33 11.38
C THR A 19 4.23 -4.36 9.99
N GLY A 20 4.54 -5.56 9.49
CA GLY A 20 4.66 -5.76 8.04
C GLY A 20 3.30 -6.08 7.42
N GLY A 21 3.22 -6.10 6.09
CA GLY A 21 2.06 -6.63 5.38
C GLY A 21 2.21 -8.11 4.99
N GLY A 22 1.07 -8.78 4.90
CA GLY A 22 0.91 -10.02 4.13
C GLY A 22 0.33 -9.69 2.75
N ALA A 23 0.28 -10.67 1.84
CA ALA A 23 -0.15 -10.44 0.45
C ALA A 23 -1.61 -9.95 0.25
N TYR A 24 -2.43 -9.94 1.31
CA TYR A 24 -3.86 -9.61 1.28
C TYR A 24 -4.25 -8.67 2.43
N LEU A 25 -5.38 -7.97 2.29
CA LEU A 25 -5.86 -7.05 3.32
C LEU A 25 -6.18 -7.77 4.64
N ASP A 26 -6.96 -8.85 4.58
CA ASP A 26 -7.41 -9.57 5.79
C ASP A 26 -6.28 -10.28 6.53
N ASN A 27 -5.28 -10.78 5.80
CA ASN A 27 -4.16 -11.49 6.44
C ASN A 27 -3.10 -10.53 7.02
N SER A 28 -3.11 -9.27 6.59
CA SER A 28 -2.26 -8.22 7.13
C SER A 28 -2.85 -7.57 8.39
N LEU A 29 -4.18 -7.43 8.46
CA LEU A 29 -4.88 -6.67 9.49
C LEU A 29 -5.63 -7.56 10.48
N LEU A 30 -4.89 -8.42 11.17
CA LEU A 30 -5.45 -9.30 12.19
C LEU A 30 -6.01 -8.52 13.38
N ASP A 31 -7.12 -9.00 13.96
CA ASP A 31 -7.81 -8.33 15.09
C ASP A 31 -6.90 -8.02 16.28
N ALA A 32 -5.98 -8.93 16.60
CA ALA A 32 -5.03 -8.77 17.70
C ALA A 32 -4.07 -7.58 17.51
N TYR A 33 -3.87 -7.11 16.28
CA TYR A 33 -3.00 -5.96 16.02
C TYR A 33 -3.66 -4.64 16.42
N PHE A 34 -4.99 -4.54 16.30
CA PHE A 34 -5.74 -3.35 16.71
C PHE A 34 -5.72 -3.14 18.22
N THR A 35 -5.57 -4.21 19.01
CA THR A 35 -5.52 -4.13 20.48
C THR A 35 -4.10 -4.18 21.04
N CYS A 36 -3.07 -4.27 20.20
CA CYS A 36 -1.68 -4.33 20.67
C CYS A 36 -1.13 -2.93 20.94
N ASP A 37 -0.89 -2.60 22.20
CA ASP A 37 -0.36 -1.29 22.61
C ASP A 37 1.05 -0.99 22.06
N SER A 38 1.81 -2.02 21.72
CA SER A 38 3.17 -1.85 21.19
C SER A 38 3.23 -1.52 19.71
N LEU A 39 2.10 -1.54 18.99
CA LEU A 39 1.99 -1.19 17.57
C LEU A 39 1.36 0.19 17.43
N ASP A 40 1.96 1.06 16.62
CA ASP A 40 1.41 2.39 16.31
C ASP A 40 0.77 2.42 14.92
N VAL A 41 1.35 1.69 13.97
CA VAL A 41 0.95 1.67 12.56
C VAL A 41 0.71 0.23 12.13
N LEU A 42 -0.46 -0.04 11.56
CA LEU A 42 -0.76 -1.33 10.95
C LEU A 42 -0.57 -1.21 9.45
N ALA A 43 0.44 -1.88 8.93
CA ALA A 43 0.72 -1.95 7.51
C ALA A 43 0.07 -3.17 6.87
N PHE A 44 -0.24 -3.08 5.59
CA PHE A 44 -0.76 -4.18 4.79
C PHE A 44 -0.31 -4.12 3.34
N HIS A 45 -0.32 -5.27 2.66
CA HIS A 45 -0.20 -5.30 1.20
C HIS A 45 -1.55 -5.64 0.58
N ALA A 46 -1.79 -5.14 -0.62
CA ALA A 46 -3.03 -5.34 -1.34
C ALA A 46 -2.76 -5.60 -2.83
N TYR A 47 -2.87 -6.87 -3.22
CA TYR A 47 -2.80 -7.28 -4.63
C TYR A 47 -4.13 -7.83 -5.15
N GLY A 48 -5.08 -8.16 -4.28
CA GLY A 48 -6.44 -8.48 -4.70
C GLY A 48 -7.19 -7.24 -5.18
N VAL A 49 -7.80 -7.28 -6.37
CA VAL A 49 -8.55 -6.13 -6.92
C VAL A 49 -9.67 -5.67 -5.98
N ALA A 50 -10.33 -6.61 -5.28
CA ALA A 50 -11.37 -6.29 -4.31
C ALA A 50 -10.84 -5.51 -3.09
N ASP A 51 -9.59 -5.80 -2.66
CA ASP A 51 -8.91 -5.12 -1.56
C ASP A 51 -8.53 -3.67 -1.90
N LEU A 52 -8.48 -3.33 -3.19
CA LEU A 52 -8.13 -2.00 -3.70
C LEU A 52 -9.37 -1.12 -3.97
N THR A 53 -10.48 -1.38 -3.28
CA THR A 53 -11.70 -0.58 -3.36
C THR A 53 -11.92 0.22 -2.09
N THR A 54 -12.39 1.47 -2.21
CA THR A 54 -12.63 2.34 -1.05
C THR A 54 -13.62 1.72 -0.06
N SER A 55 -14.70 1.10 -0.56
CA SER A 55 -15.70 0.44 0.27
C SER A 55 -15.14 -0.75 1.07
N ARG A 56 -14.12 -1.43 0.53
CA ARG A 56 -13.44 -2.52 1.22
C ARG A 56 -12.44 -2.03 2.27
N LEU A 57 -11.77 -0.91 2.00
CA LEU A 57 -10.76 -0.31 2.86
C LEU A 57 -11.36 0.45 4.05
N GLN A 58 -12.48 1.17 3.84
CA GLN A 58 -13.07 2.05 4.85
C GLN A 58 -13.37 1.38 6.21
N PRO A 59 -13.91 0.14 6.28
CA PRO A 59 -14.11 -0.53 7.56
C PRO A 59 -12.83 -0.69 8.40
N PHE A 60 -11.68 -0.90 7.75
CA PHE A 60 -10.40 -0.99 8.45
C PHE A 60 -9.89 0.38 8.90
N VAL A 61 -10.13 1.42 8.09
CA VAL A 61 -9.83 2.81 8.47
C VAL A 61 -10.57 3.17 9.75
N ASP A 62 -11.88 2.91 9.79
CA ASP A 62 -12.71 3.21 10.96
C ASP A 62 -12.26 2.41 12.19
N LYS A 63 -11.93 1.14 12.00
CA LYS A 63 -11.42 0.26 13.05
C LYS A 63 -10.06 0.73 13.58
N ALA A 64 -9.14 1.14 12.71
CA ALA A 64 -7.83 1.67 13.09
C ALA A 64 -7.96 2.98 13.86
N LYS A 65 -8.78 3.91 13.39
CA LYS A 65 -9.07 5.17 14.09
C LYS A 65 -9.63 4.92 15.48
N LYS A 66 -10.61 4.01 15.61
CA LYS A 66 -11.19 3.62 16.91
C LYS A 66 -10.15 3.00 17.85
N ALA A 67 -9.18 2.29 17.31
CA ALA A 67 -8.09 1.66 18.04
C ALA A 67 -6.89 2.58 18.33
N GLY A 68 -6.94 3.85 17.89
CA GLY A 68 -5.82 4.78 18.01
C GLY A 68 -4.59 4.37 17.18
N LYS A 69 -4.79 3.61 16.10
CA LYS A 69 -3.75 3.15 15.18
C LYS A 69 -3.78 3.95 13.88
N LYS A 70 -2.65 3.97 13.18
CA LYS A 70 -2.58 4.45 11.78
C LYS A 70 -2.58 3.27 10.82
N LEU A 71 -3.05 3.48 9.59
CA LEU A 71 -2.86 2.52 8.50
C LEU A 71 -1.89 3.07 7.44
N ILE A 72 -1.21 2.15 6.77
CA ILE A 72 -0.39 2.42 5.59
C ILE A 72 -0.39 1.21 4.66
N ILE A 73 -0.48 1.41 3.35
CA ILE A 73 -0.29 0.34 2.38
C ILE A 73 1.20 0.27 2.07
N GLN A 74 1.87 -0.79 2.51
CA GLN A 74 3.29 -0.97 2.24
C GLN A 74 3.55 -1.44 0.81
N GLU A 75 2.62 -2.20 0.23
CA GLU A 75 2.73 -2.67 -1.15
C GLU A 75 1.35 -2.82 -1.78
N TRP A 76 1.23 -2.32 -3.01
CA TRP A 76 0.17 -2.68 -3.95
C TRP A 76 0.74 -2.59 -5.36
N GLY A 77 0.13 -3.29 -6.30
CA GLY A 77 0.66 -3.38 -7.65
C GLY A 77 -0.42 -3.64 -8.70
N VAL A 78 -0.06 -3.37 -9.95
CA VAL A 78 -0.88 -3.72 -11.11
C VAL A 78 -0.11 -4.69 -11.97
N CYS A 79 -0.66 -5.90 -12.10
CA CYS A 79 -0.06 -6.96 -12.87
C CYS A 79 0.18 -6.52 -14.32
N TYR A 80 1.37 -6.81 -14.83
CA TYR A 80 1.74 -6.55 -16.22
C TYR A 80 1.02 -7.46 -17.21
N THR A 81 0.59 -8.64 -16.77
CA THR A 81 -0.07 -9.63 -17.60
C THR A 81 -1.58 -9.72 -17.31
N ASP A 82 -2.28 -10.55 -18.09
CA ASP A 82 -3.68 -10.89 -17.89
C ASP A 82 -3.93 -11.95 -16.80
N ALA A 83 -2.89 -12.33 -16.05
CA ALA A 83 -3.04 -13.16 -14.86
C ALA A 83 -3.85 -12.44 -13.77
N GLU A 84 -4.32 -13.19 -12.76
CA GLU A 84 -4.99 -12.59 -11.61
C GLU A 84 -4.07 -11.60 -10.89
N ASN A 85 -4.56 -10.42 -10.51
CA ASN A 85 -3.70 -9.36 -9.95
C ASN A 85 -3.04 -9.75 -8.61
N ASN A 86 -3.60 -10.70 -7.86
CA ASN A 86 -2.99 -11.25 -6.64
C ASN A 86 -2.08 -12.46 -6.91
N ASN A 87 -1.94 -12.87 -8.17
CA ASN A 87 -1.12 -13.96 -8.63
C ASN A 87 -0.56 -13.63 -10.03
N CYS A 88 0.23 -12.56 -10.13
CA CYS A 88 0.80 -12.07 -11.39
C CYS A 88 1.93 -12.96 -11.95
N ASN A 89 1.63 -14.24 -12.10
CA ASN A 89 2.57 -15.24 -12.56
C ASN A 89 2.02 -15.94 -13.81
N GLY A 90 2.75 -15.81 -14.92
CA GLY A 90 2.30 -16.25 -16.24
C GLY A 90 1.35 -15.25 -16.90
N GLY A 91 0.56 -15.71 -17.87
CA GLY A 91 -0.30 -14.86 -18.69
C GLY A 91 0.44 -14.18 -19.84
N SER A 92 -0.27 -13.28 -20.53
CA SER A 92 0.26 -12.44 -21.61
C SER A 92 0.24 -10.96 -21.21
N PRO A 93 1.21 -10.14 -21.67
CA PRO A 93 1.22 -8.71 -21.39
C PRO A 93 -0.09 -8.04 -21.78
N VAL A 94 -0.65 -7.23 -20.88
CA VAL A 94 -1.83 -6.41 -21.19
C VAL A 94 -1.41 -5.11 -21.89
N PRO A 95 -2.32 -4.44 -22.64
CA PRO A 95 -2.05 -3.12 -23.16
C PRO A 95 -1.65 -2.14 -22.06
N ALA A 96 -0.66 -1.29 -22.32
CA ALA A 96 -0.20 -0.28 -21.36
C ALA A 96 -1.35 0.60 -20.85
N SER A 97 -2.31 0.96 -21.71
CA SER A 97 -3.49 1.74 -21.34
C SER A 97 -4.41 1.05 -20.33
N THR A 98 -4.50 -0.29 -20.38
CA THR A 98 -5.25 -1.08 -19.39
C THR A 98 -4.57 -0.98 -18.03
N ARG A 99 -3.25 -1.16 -18.00
CA ARG A 99 -2.44 -1.08 -16.77
C ARG A 99 -2.45 0.34 -16.19
N ASP A 100 -2.31 1.36 -17.02
CA ASP A 100 -2.45 2.77 -16.64
C ASP A 100 -3.81 3.09 -16.01
N GLY A 101 -4.88 2.56 -16.61
CA GLY A 101 -6.24 2.71 -16.11
C GLY A 101 -6.40 2.11 -14.71
N ASN A 102 -5.85 0.92 -14.49
CA ASN A 102 -5.87 0.25 -13.19
C ASN A 102 -5.02 1.00 -12.14
N ILE A 103 -3.81 1.46 -12.50
CA ILE A 103 -2.95 2.25 -11.60
C ILE A 103 -3.71 3.49 -11.11
N LYS A 104 -4.28 4.27 -12.03
CA LYS A 104 -5.02 5.50 -11.70
C LYS A 104 -6.25 5.19 -10.85
N LYS A 105 -7.02 4.17 -11.22
CA LYS A 105 -8.25 3.79 -10.51
C LYS A 105 -7.97 3.34 -9.09
N TRP A 106 -7.01 2.45 -8.89
CA TRP A 106 -6.75 1.86 -7.58
C TRP A 106 -6.04 2.83 -6.65
N ALA A 107 -5.09 3.64 -7.15
CA ALA A 107 -4.55 4.76 -6.38
C ALA A 107 -5.65 5.72 -5.91
N ALA A 108 -6.56 6.13 -6.81
CA ALA A 108 -7.67 7.01 -6.44
C ALA A 108 -8.62 6.38 -5.40
N ASN A 109 -8.86 5.07 -5.46
CA ASN A 109 -9.66 4.37 -4.46
C ASN A 109 -8.98 4.34 -3.07
N ILE A 110 -7.67 4.12 -3.05
CA ILE A 110 -6.87 4.14 -1.82
C ILE A 110 -6.83 5.55 -1.23
N ASP A 111 -6.59 6.55 -2.07
CA ASP A 111 -6.59 7.97 -1.69
C ASP A 111 -7.97 8.38 -1.15
N ALA A 112 -9.06 7.92 -1.76
CA ALA A 112 -10.42 8.17 -1.28
C ALA A 112 -10.75 7.48 0.06
N ALA A 113 -10.04 6.41 0.42
CA ALA A 113 -10.08 5.82 1.77
C ALA A 113 -9.20 6.59 2.77
N GLY A 114 -8.39 7.54 2.29
CA GLY A 114 -7.47 8.34 3.09
C GLY A 114 -6.30 7.53 3.65
N ILE A 115 -5.82 6.52 2.91
CA ILE A 115 -4.69 5.69 3.35
C ILE A 115 -3.44 6.04 2.52
N PRO A 116 -2.31 6.42 3.14
CA PRO A 116 -1.06 6.58 2.40
C PRO A 116 -0.54 5.23 1.90
N TRP A 117 0.21 5.24 0.79
CA TRP A 117 0.64 4.01 0.12
C TRP A 117 2.03 4.07 -0.50
N PHE A 118 2.63 2.90 -0.68
CA PHE A 118 3.80 2.65 -1.51
C PHE A 118 3.46 1.64 -2.62
N TYR A 119 3.93 1.89 -3.83
CA TYR A 119 3.72 1.02 -4.99
C TYR A 119 4.86 0.00 -5.11
N TRP A 120 4.52 -1.26 -5.40
CA TRP A 120 5.47 -2.34 -5.67
C TRP A 120 5.60 -2.58 -7.18
N GLN A 121 6.74 -2.36 -7.82
CA GLN A 121 7.87 -1.54 -7.33
C GLN A 121 8.33 -0.60 -8.45
N ILE A 122 8.90 0.54 -8.07
CA ILE A 122 9.43 1.49 -9.04
C ILE A 122 10.90 1.16 -9.30
N LEU A 123 11.25 0.88 -10.55
CA LEU A 123 12.63 0.59 -10.94
C LEU A 123 13.31 1.83 -11.53
N PRO A 124 14.60 2.07 -11.23
CA PRO A 124 15.35 3.17 -11.84
C PRO A 124 15.69 2.95 -13.32
N ASN A 125 15.41 1.76 -13.86
CA ASN A 125 15.65 1.36 -15.24
C ASN A 125 14.36 0.81 -15.85
N ALA A 126 14.39 0.51 -17.15
CA ALA A 126 13.33 -0.25 -17.79
C ALA A 126 13.12 -1.60 -17.08
N ASP A 127 11.87 -1.99 -16.98
CA ASP A 127 11.40 -3.22 -16.39
C ASP A 127 11.76 -4.42 -17.29
N PRO A 128 12.52 -5.40 -16.77
CA PRO A 128 12.85 -6.60 -17.52
C PRO A 128 11.66 -7.56 -17.67
N HIS A 129 10.51 -7.26 -17.06
CA HIS A 129 9.28 -8.04 -17.09
C HIS A 129 9.48 -9.50 -16.66
N GLN A 130 10.15 -9.68 -15.53
CA GLN A 130 10.38 -11.00 -14.92
C GLN A 130 9.21 -11.35 -13.99
N GLY A 131 8.99 -12.65 -13.76
CA GLY A 131 7.77 -13.16 -13.12
C GLY A 131 7.36 -12.44 -11.82
N TRP A 132 6.06 -12.46 -11.50
CA TRP A 132 5.43 -11.62 -10.46
C TRP A 132 5.54 -10.12 -10.78
N ASP A 133 5.25 -9.80 -12.04
CA ASP A 133 5.53 -8.50 -12.66
C ASP A 133 4.50 -7.44 -12.29
N TYR A 134 4.84 -6.64 -11.28
CA TYR A 134 4.13 -5.43 -10.88
C TYR A 134 4.98 -4.17 -11.08
N GLU A 135 6.21 -4.34 -11.54
CA GLU A 135 7.26 -3.34 -11.67
C GLU A 135 6.87 -2.22 -12.65
N VAL A 136 7.29 -0.99 -12.32
CA VAL A 136 7.21 0.14 -13.24
C VAL A 136 8.59 0.79 -13.32
N GLY A 137 9.25 0.63 -14.46
CA GLY A 137 10.47 1.36 -14.76
C GLY A 137 10.20 2.84 -15.00
N ILE A 138 11.05 3.72 -14.45
CA ILE A 138 10.90 5.18 -14.63
C ILE A 138 11.05 5.67 -16.08
N SER A 139 11.47 4.78 -16.99
CA SER A 139 11.60 5.04 -18.42
C SER A 139 10.56 4.30 -19.28
N ASP A 140 9.57 3.65 -18.67
CA ASP A 140 8.62 2.77 -19.36
C ASP A 140 7.21 3.32 -19.49
N ALA A 141 6.38 2.60 -20.25
CA ALA A 141 5.04 3.02 -20.65
C ALA A 141 4.11 3.41 -19.49
N ASN A 142 4.23 2.78 -18.31
CA ASN A 142 3.35 3.03 -17.18
C ASN A 142 3.84 4.11 -16.20
N TRP A 143 5.06 4.63 -16.39
CA TRP A 143 5.67 5.58 -15.46
C TRP A 143 4.86 6.86 -15.31
N ASP A 144 4.40 7.44 -16.42
CA ASP A 144 3.65 8.70 -16.39
C ASP A 144 2.30 8.53 -15.68
N ALA A 145 1.66 7.37 -15.80
CA ALA A 145 0.44 7.06 -15.07
C ALA A 145 0.68 6.93 -13.57
N LEU A 146 1.72 6.21 -13.15
CA LEU A 146 2.08 6.05 -11.73
C LEU A 146 2.53 7.37 -11.10
N LYS A 147 3.36 8.15 -11.81
CA LYS A 147 3.79 9.49 -11.39
C LYS A 147 2.59 10.43 -11.21
N ALA A 148 1.65 10.43 -12.15
CA ALA A 148 0.44 11.25 -12.03
C ALA A 148 -0.43 10.83 -10.83
N ALA A 149 -0.59 9.53 -10.60
CA ALA A 149 -1.28 8.99 -9.43
C ALA A 149 -0.59 9.41 -8.11
N ALA A 150 0.74 9.29 -8.01
CA ALA A 150 1.49 9.70 -6.84
C ALA A 150 1.39 11.22 -6.56
N LEU A 151 1.46 12.05 -7.61
CA LEU A 151 1.28 13.51 -7.48
C LEU A 151 -0.14 13.90 -7.04
N ALA A 152 -1.15 13.12 -7.44
CA ALA A 152 -2.52 13.31 -6.97
C ALA A 152 -2.67 12.89 -5.50
N SER A 153 -2.10 11.75 -5.11
CA SER A 153 -2.09 11.25 -3.74
C SER A 153 -1.44 12.23 -2.77
N GLY A 154 -0.35 12.89 -3.16
CA GLY A 154 0.29 13.95 -2.36
C GLY A 154 -0.59 15.18 -2.07
N LYS A 155 -1.77 15.28 -2.70
CA LYS A 155 -2.78 16.32 -2.46
C LYS A 155 -4.06 15.77 -1.83
N ALA A 156 -4.19 14.45 -1.70
CA ALA A 156 -5.35 13.80 -1.12
C ALA A 156 -5.37 13.99 0.40
N GLU A 157 -6.57 13.99 0.98
CA GLU A 157 -6.74 14.04 2.43
C GLU A 157 -6.44 12.67 3.04
N SER A 158 -5.53 12.62 4.01
CA SER A 158 -5.21 11.40 4.75
C SER A 158 -6.11 11.28 5.98
N SER A 159 -6.63 10.08 6.22
CA SER A 159 -7.32 9.71 7.47
C SER A 159 -6.38 9.67 8.67
N PHE A 160 -5.06 9.66 8.43
CA PHE A 160 -4.02 9.52 9.45
C PHE A 160 -2.95 10.60 9.30
N ASP A 161 -2.75 11.37 10.37
CA ASP A 161 -1.69 12.37 10.41
C ASP A 161 -0.34 11.72 10.73
N PHE A 162 0.59 11.79 9.77
CA PHE A 162 1.97 11.38 9.91
C PHE A 162 2.94 12.58 10.03
N SER A 163 2.46 13.82 9.95
CA SER A 163 3.30 15.02 9.95
C SER A 163 4.24 15.16 11.16
N PRO A 164 3.89 14.70 12.39
CA PRO A 164 4.83 14.78 13.53
C PRO A 164 6.05 13.86 13.41
N TYR A 165 6.07 12.97 12.41
CA TYR A 165 7.10 11.96 12.20
C TYR A 165 7.90 12.19 10.92
N LEU A 166 7.57 13.24 10.16
CA LEU A 166 8.35 13.67 9.01
C LEU A 166 9.51 14.57 9.50
N LEU A 167 10.67 14.40 8.88
CA LEU A 167 11.90 15.14 9.20
C LEU A 167 11.82 16.60 8.74
#